data_AF-A0A2V7Y169-F1
#
_entry.id   AF-A0A2V7Y169-F1
#
_cell.length_a   1.000
_cell.length_b   1.000
_cell.length_c   1.000
_cell.angle_alpha   90.00
_cell.angle_beta   90.00
_cell.angle_gamma   90.00
#
_symmetry.space_group_name_H-M   'P 1'
#
loop_
_entity.id
_entity.type
_entity.pdbx_description
1 polymer ?
#
loop_
_entity_poly.entity_id
_entity_poly.type
_entity_poly.pdbx_seq_one_letter_code
_entity_poly.pdbx_strand_id
1 'polypeptide(L)'
;MPALRERASSSVLFVIARSGPDRQIVAVRREDGVTFPFAFRISGADAMIAGTRFKGPLEITARLSKSGDAVAAKGDLEGLAKDVAVGAKDVKITLDSVRQ
;
A
#
# COMPACT_ATOMS: atom_id res chain seq x y z
N MET A 1 -20.84 -16.62 22.46
CA MET A 1 -20.03 -15.38 22.29
C MET A 1 -19.45 -15.35 20.88
N PRO A 2 -19.95 -14.51 19.96
CA PRO A 2 -19.42 -14.43 18.60
C PRO A 2 -18.46 -13.25 18.50
N ALA A 3 -17.19 -13.41 18.89
CA ALA A 3 -16.26 -12.27 19.01
C ALA A 3 -15.03 -12.31 18.08
N LEU A 4 -14.96 -13.24 17.12
CA LEU A 4 -13.75 -13.37 16.29
C LEU A 4 -13.99 -13.31 14.78
N ARG A 5 -15.24 -13.31 14.32
CA ARG A 5 -15.57 -13.22 12.88
C ARG A 5 -15.72 -11.78 12.36
N GLU A 6 -15.80 -10.79 13.25
CA GLU A 6 -16.01 -9.37 12.87
C GLU A 6 -14.72 -8.52 12.81
N ARG A 7 -13.56 -9.05 13.21
CA ARG A 7 -12.31 -8.26 13.25
C ARG A 7 -11.62 -8.07 11.89
N ALA A 8 -12.24 -8.52 10.80
CA ALA A 8 -11.74 -8.30 9.44
C ALA A 8 -12.34 -7.05 8.77
N SER A 9 -13.37 -6.41 9.34
CA SER A 9 -14.17 -5.40 8.64
C SER A 9 -13.70 -3.94 8.79
N SER A 10 -12.57 -3.67 9.45
CA SER A 10 -12.09 -2.28 9.70
C SER A 10 -10.63 -2.03 9.31
N SER A 11 -9.96 -2.97 8.63
CA SER A 11 -8.56 -2.78 8.23
C SER A 11 -8.48 -1.99 6.93
N VAL A 12 -7.54 -1.04 6.86
CA VAL A 12 -7.36 -0.13 5.73
C VAL A 12 -6.05 -0.46 5.02
N LEU A 13 -6.11 -0.70 3.73
CA LEU A 13 -4.95 -0.95 2.90
C LEU A 13 -4.42 0.38 2.32
N PHE A 14 -3.17 0.67 2.60
CA PHE A 14 -2.44 1.77 2.00
C PHE A 14 -1.44 1.21 0.99
N VAL A 15 -1.59 1.60 -0.27
CA VAL A 15 -0.62 1.32 -1.33
C VAL A 15 0.15 2.60 -1.61
N ILE A 16 1.45 2.59 -1.33
CA ILE A 16 2.33 3.76 -1.40
C ILE A 16 3.35 3.50 -2.49
N ALA A 17 3.40 4.39 -3.48
CA ALA A 17 4.47 4.40 -4.47
C ALA A 17 5.53 5.42 -4.08
N ARG A 18 6.79 4.97 -4.03
CA ARG A 18 7.97 5.83 -3.87
C ARG A 18 8.83 5.77 -5.12
N SER A 19 9.48 6.87 -5.43
CA SER A 19 10.36 7.03 -6.59
C SER A 19 11.65 7.71 -6.16
N GLY A 20 12.73 7.46 -6.91
CA GLY A 20 14.01 8.12 -6.70
C GLY A 20 14.86 7.52 -5.56
N PRO A 21 16.15 7.92 -5.48
CA PRO A 21 17.07 7.44 -4.45
C PRO A 21 16.70 7.92 -3.04
N ASP A 22 15.97 9.04 -2.93
CA ASP A 22 15.42 9.60 -1.70
C ASP A 22 14.11 8.92 -1.26
N ARG A 23 13.59 7.98 -2.06
CA ARG A 23 12.31 7.29 -1.82
C ARG A 23 11.17 8.28 -1.56
N GLN A 24 11.11 9.36 -2.34
CA GLN A 24 10.04 10.32 -2.23
C GLN A 24 8.69 9.65 -2.53
N ILE A 25 7.69 9.91 -1.68
CA ILE A 25 6.33 9.45 -1.91
C ILE A 25 5.75 10.21 -3.10
N VAL A 26 5.42 9.49 -4.17
CA VAL A 26 4.85 10.08 -5.40
C VAL A 26 3.34 9.86 -5.49
N ALA A 27 2.82 8.80 -4.88
CA ALA A 27 1.39 8.50 -4.85
C ALA A 27 1.03 7.65 -3.63
N VAL A 28 -0.19 7.84 -3.13
CA VAL A 28 -0.76 7.08 -2.03
C VAL A 28 -2.20 6.75 -2.37
N ARG A 29 -2.53 5.46 -2.32
CA ARG A 29 -3.88 4.96 -2.49
C ARG A 29 -4.35 4.33 -1.18
N ARG A 30 -5.54 4.73 -0.73
CA ARG A 30 -6.20 4.20 0.48
C ARG A 30 -7.41 3.39 0.04
N GLU A 31 -7.51 2.16 0.54
CA GLU A 31 -8.59 1.23 0.25
C GLU A 31 -9.17 0.71 1.57
N ASP A 32 -10.46 0.89 1.76
CA ASP A 32 -11.21 0.43 2.93
C ASP A 32 -11.89 -0.92 2.62
N GLY A 33 -12.00 -1.80 3.62
CA GLY A 33 -12.77 -3.05 3.47
C GLY A 33 -12.18 -4.05 2.47
N VAL A 34 -10.85 -4.09 2.34
CA VAL A 34 -10.18 -4.99 1.38
C VAL A 34 -10.36 -6.46 1.74
N THR A 35 -10.63 -7.29 0.74
CA THR A 35 -10.64 -8.76 0.86
C THR A 35 -9.53 -9.35 -0.01
N PHE A 36 -8.73 -10.26 0.53
CA PHE A 36 -7.60 -10.84 -0.17
C PHE A 36 -7.98 -12.11 -0.95
N PRO A 37 -7.38 -12.35 -2.15
CA PRO A 37 -6.44 -11.47 -2.85
C PRO A 37 -7.10 -10.20 -3.39
N PHE A 38 -6.46 -9.04 -3.17
CA PHE A 38 -6.98 -7.73 -3.56
C PHE A 38 -6.23 -7.20 -4.79
N ALA A 39 -6.96 -6.87 -5.84
CA ALA A 39 -6.38 -6.23 -7.02
C ALA A 39 -6.30 -4.71 -6.81
N PHE A 40 -5.10 -4.15 -6.92
CA PHE A 40 -4.88 -2.71 -6.78
C PHE A 40 -4.37 -2.11 -8.09
N ARG A 41 -4.58 -0.80 -8.26
CA ARG A 41 -3.97 -0.01 -9.33
C ARG A 41 -3.46 1.29 -8.71
N ILE A 42 -2.24 1.68 -9.02
CA ILE A 42 -1.71 2.99 -8.63
C ILE A 42 -1.29 3.75 -9.88
N SER A 43 -1.67 5.02 -9.94
CA SER A 43 -1.51 5.86 -11.12
C SER A 43 -1.25 7.31 -10.71
N GLY A 44 -0.96 8.18 -11.69
CA GLY A 44 -0.79 9.61 -11.44
C GLY A 44 -2.05 10.31 -10.86
N ALA A 45 -3.22 9.68 -10.93
CA ALA A 45 -4.43 10.18 -10.25
C ALA A 45 -4.35 10.05 -8.72
N ASP A 46 -3.54 9.10 -8.24
CA ASP A 46 -3.28 8.86 -6.81
C ASP A 46 -2.10 9.70 -6.29
N ALA A 47 -1.55 10.58 -7.15
CA ALA A 47 -0.41 11.41 -6.80
C ALA A 47 -0.79 12.49 -5.78
N MET A 48 0.05 12.66 -4.75
CA MET A 48 -0.20 13.69 -3.73
C MET A 48 0.01 15.11 -4.28
N ILE A 49 0.90 15.27 -5.26
CA ILE A 49 1.16 16.54 -5.94
C ILE A 49 0.76 16.40 -7.40
N ALA A 50 -0.18 17.23 -7.86
CA ALA A 50 -0.63 17.24 -9.24
C ALA A 50 0.55 17.49 -10.20
N GLY A 51 0.65 16.67 -11.25
CA GLY A 51 1.76 16.73 -12.20
C GLY A 51 3.01 15.94 -11.81
N THR A 52 3.01 15.25 -10.66
CA THR A 52 4.08 14.30 -10.30
C THR A 52 4.15 13.18 -11.34
N ARG A 53 5.30 13.08 -12.01
CA ARG A 53 5.57 11.97 -12.94
C ARG A 53 6.23 10.83 -12.19
N PHE A 54 5.74 9.61 -12.42
CA PHE A 54 6.43 8.41 -11.96
C PHE A 54 7.68 8.24 -12.81
N LYS A 55 8.86 8.23 -12.17
CA LYS A 55 10.15 8.13 -12.85
C LYS A 55 10.96 6.97 -12.27
N GLY A 56 11.44 6.07 -13.14
CA GLY A 56 12.42 5.04 -12.78
C GLY A 56 11.92 4.09 -11.69
N PRO A 57 12.72 3.09 -11.28
CA PRO A 57 12.21 1.97 -10.49
C PRO A 57 11.43 2.47 -9.27
N LEU A 58 10.16 2.09 -9.23
CA LEU A 58 9.27 2.43 -8.14
C LEU A 58 9.43 1.39 -7.04
N GLU A 59 9.38 1.88 -5.81
CA GLU A 59 9.18 1.04 -4.65
C GLU A 59 7.69 1.13 -4.27
N ILE A 60 6.98 0.01 -4.36
CA ILE A 60 5.57 -0.10 -3.98
C ILE A 60 5.51 -0.78 -2.61
N THR A 61 5.00 -0.06 -1.62
CA THR A 61 4.70 -0.62 -0.30
C THR A 61 3.20 -0.79 -0.15
N ALA A 62 2.75 -1.99 0.16
CA ALA A 62 1.39 -2.26 0.60
C ALA A 62 1.40 -2.40 2.12
N ARG A 63 0.56 -1.65 2.83
CA ARG A 63 0.41 -1.73 4.27
C ARG A 63 -1.04 -1.88 4.66
N LEU A 64 -1.37 -2.96 5.36
CA LEU A 64 -2.67 -3.16 5.98
C LEU A 64 -2.63 -2.63 7.42
N SER A 65 -3.24 -1.46 7.62
CA SER A 65 -3.40 -0.84 8.92
C SER A 65 -4.59 -1.44 9.67
N LYS A 66 -4.37 -1.84 10.93
CA LYS A 66 -5.46 -2.32 11.80
C LYS A 66 -6.24 -1.20 12.47
N SER A 67 -5.59 -0.05 12.71
CA SER A 67 -6.25 1.13 13.30
C SER A 67 -7.01 1.96 12.27
N GLY A 68 -6.65 1.83 10.99
CA GLY A 68 -7.19 2.63 9.89
C GLY A 68 -6.42 3.92 9.63
N ASP A 69 -5.36 4.18 10.39
CA ASP A 69 -4.56 5.38 10.25
C ASP A 69 -3.53 5.29 9.12
N ALA A 70 -3.27 6.44 8.49
CA ALA A 70 -2.17 6.58 7.54
C ALA A 70 -0.79 6.55 8.22
N VAL A 71 -0.74 6.76 9.53
CA VAL A 71 0.47 6.55 10.32
C VAL A 71 0.60 5.06 10.60
N ALA A 72 1.80 4.55 10.45
CA ALA A 72 2.04 3.14 10.68
C ALA A 72 1.97 2.83 12.17
N ALA A 73 1.24 1.78 12.52
CA ALA A 73 1.08 1.33 13.89
C ALA A 73 1.73 -0.03 14.10
N LYS A 74 2.02 -0.33 15.37
CA LYS A 74 2.46 -1.65 15.79
C LYS A 74 1.38 -2.68 15.46
N GLY A 75 1.77 -3.77 14.82
CA GLY A 75 0.89 -4.86 14.42
C GLY A 75 0.26 -4.69 13.04
N ASP A 76 0.57 -3.61 12.32
CA ASP A 76 0.27 -3.45 10.90
C ASP A 76 1.05 -4.49 10.08
N LEU A 77 0.44 -4.96 8.98
CA LEU A 77 1.11 -5.85 8.04
C LEU A 77 1.62 -5.04 6.86
N GLU A 78 2.88 -5.24 6.48
CA GLU A 78 3.54 -4.56 5.38
C GLU A 78 4.09 -5.58 4.38
N GLY A 79 4.11 -5.18 3.12
CA GLY A 79 4.71 -5.91 2.01
C GLY A 79 5.33 -4.91 1.04
N LEU A 80 6.37 -5.35 0.35
CA LEU A 80 7.22 -4.48 -0.46
C LEU A 80 7.52 -5.10 -1.82
N ALA A 81 7.35 -4.34 -2.88
CA ALA A 81 7.91 -4.63 -4.19
C ALA A 81 8.86 -3.51 -4.59
N LYS A 82 10.13 -3.86 -4.80
CA LYS A 82 11.17 -2.94 -5.29
C LYS A 82 11.30 -3.07 -6.81
N ASP A 83 11.97 -2.09 -7.42
CA ASP A 83 12.34 -2.12 -8.83
C ASP A 83 11.14 -2.27 -9.80
N VAL A 84 9.98 -1.76 -9.40
CA VAL A 84 8.76 -1.84 -10.20
C VAL A 84 8.82 -0.81 -11.32
N ALA A 85 8.81 -1.28 -12.57
CA ALA A 85 8.75 -0.39 -13.72
C ALA A 85 7.42 0.36 -13.79
N VAL A 86 7.45 1.61 -14.28
CA VAL A 86 6.22 2.38 -14.54
C VAL A 86 5.40 1.66 -15.61
N GLY A 87 4.11 1.40 -15.32
CA GLY A 87 3.24 0.64 -16.21
C GLY A 87 3.36 -0.88 -16.07
N ALA A 88 4.16 -1.38 -15.12
CA ALA A 88 4.18 -2.80 -14.77
C ALA A 88 2.77 -3.30 -14.41
N LYS A 89 2.46 -4.51 -14.85
CA LYS A 89 1.23 -5.23 -14.54
C LYS A 89 1.55 -6.47 -13.72
N ASP A 90 0.55 -7.00 -13.04
CA ASP A 90 0.67 -8.24 -12.26
C ASP A 90 1.74 -8.21 -11.15
N VAL A 91 2.00 -7.01 -10.61
CA VAL A 91 2.88 -6.82 -9.46
C VAL A 91 2.24 -7.46 -8.23
N LYS A 92 2.86 -8.55 -7.75
CA LYS A 92 2.42 -9.28 -6.56
C LYS A 92 3.16 -8.76 -5.34
N ILE A 93 2.41 -8.39 -4.31
CA ILE A 93 2.95 -7.96 -3.03
C ILE A 93 2.35 -8.85 -1.96
N THR A 94 3.20 -9.60 -1.27
CA THR A 94 2.81 -10.41 -0.11
C THR A 94 3.04 -9.58 1.14
N LEU A 95 2.02 -9.48 2.00
CA LEU A 95 2.14 -8.83 3.30
C LEU A 95 2.76 -9.82 4.29
N ASP A 96 4.08 -9.88 4.35
CA ASP A 96 4.85 -10.84 5.14
C ASP A 96 5.53 -10.23 6.38
N SER A 97 5.53 -8.90 6.48
CA SER A 97 6.25 -8.16 7.51
C SER A 97 5.28 -7.59 8.53
N VAL A 98 5.46 -7.88 9.81
CA VAL A 98 4.66 -7.29 10.89
C VAL A 98 5.42 -6.12 11.48
N ARG A 99 4.85 -4.92 11.43
CA ARG A 99 5.47 -3.74 12.02
C ARG A 99 5.48 -3.85 13.55
N GLN A 100 6.66 -3.68 14.15
CA GLN A 100 6.87 -3.79 15.60
C GLN A 100 6.77 -2.45 16.32
#